data_AF-A0A9D1KAY0-F1
#
_entry.id   AF-A0A9D1KAY0-F1
#
_cell.length_a   1.000
_cell.length_b   1.000
_cell.length_c   1.000
_cell.angle_alpha   90.00
_cell.angle_beta   90.00
_cell.angle_gamma   90.00
#
_symmetry.space_group_name_H-M   'P 1'
#
loop_
_entity.id
_entity.type
_entity.pdbx_description
1 polymer ?
#
loop_
_entity_poly.entity_id
_entity_poly.type
_entity_poly.pdbx_seq_one_letter_code
_entity_poly.pdbx_strand_id
1 'polypeptide(L)'
;FFKNKVKPRTFKLYQDFIRLHILPQLGHYDLNQLNPYLLQDFINQKATNGNIKTAQPLSSNTLLILVSILKQSLHLAFLFKHIKKDCFSFLKIQKKSEKTMQVFSLEEQKKLEKYCLSKKNQIILAFF
;
A
#
# COMPACT_ATOMS: atom_id res chain seq x y z
N PHE A 1 -13.19 -21.28 0.10
CA PHE A 1 -12.25 -20.21 -0.30
C PHE A 1 -10.88 -20.51 0.32
N PHE A 2 -9.86 -20.77 -0.51
CA PHE A 2 -8.57 -21.31 -0.09
C PHE A 2 -7.74 -20.32 0.74
N LYS A 3 -7.65 -20.55 2.06
CA LYS A 3 -6.86 -19.77 3.02
C LYS A 3 -5.33 -19.95 2.86
N ASN A 4 -4.88 -20.83 1.96
CA ASN A 4 -3.50 -21.38 1.92
C ASN A 4 -2.62 -20.94 0.74
N LYS A 5 -3.02 -19.97 -0.10
CA LYS A 5 -2.19 -19.53 -1.25
C LYS A 5 -1.38 -18.24 -1.02
N VAL A 6 -1.58 -17.55 0.10
CA VAL A 6 -0.99 -16.24 0.35
C VAL A 6 -0.21 -16.25 1.66
N LYS A 7 1.02 -15.70 1.65
CA LYS A 7 1.86 -15.60 2.85
C LYS A 7 1.12 -14.82 3.96
N PRO A 8 1.27 -15.18 5.24
CA PRO A 8 0.56 -14.53 6.35
C PRO A 8 0.73 -13.01 6.38
N ARG A 9 1.93 -12.51 6.07
CA ARG A 9 2.22 -11.07 6.00
C ARG A 9 1.37 -10.36 4.95
N THR A 10 1.24 -10.92 3.75
CA THR A 10 0.45 -10.34 2.67
C THR A 10 -1.03 -10.35 3.01
N PHE A 11 -1.53 -11.44 3.60
CA PHE A 11 -2.92 -11.52 4.06
C PHE A 11 -3.22 -10.44 5.11
N LYS A 12 -2.37 -10.32 6.12
CA LYS A 12 -2.50 -9.31 7.16
C LYS A 12 -2.47 -7.90 6.59
N LEU A 13 -1.56 -7.64 5.66
CA LEU A 13 -1.48 -6.37 4.94
C LEU A 13 -2.79 -6.06 4.24
N TYR A 14 -3.35 -6.99 3.45
CA TYR A 14 -4.61 -6.75 2.75
C TYR A 14 -5.76 -6.47 3.70
N GLN A 15 -5.86 -7.23 4.80
CA GLN A 15 -6.87 -7.01 5.83
C GLN A 15 -6.75 -5.62 6.47
N ASP A 16 -5.53 -5.19 6.78
CA ASP A 16 -5.29 -3.87 7.36
C ASP A 16 -5.63 -2.75 6.38
N PHE A 17 -5.30 -2.90 5.10
CA PHE A 17 -5.67 -1.92 4.06
C PHE A 17 -7.19 -1.79 3.90
N ILE A 18 -7.90 -2.92 3.87
CA ILE A 18 -9.36 -2.93 3.77
C ILE A 18 -9.97 -2.23 4.99
N ARG A 19 -9.56 -2.63 6.19
CA ARG A 19 -10.12 -2.13 7.45
C ARG A 19 -9.81 -0.65 7.71
N LEU A 20 -8.57 -0.24 7.44
CA LEU A 20 -8.08 1.09 7.83
C LEU A 20 -8.27 2.15 6.75
N HIS A 21 -8.30 1.76 5.47
CA HIS A 21 -8.37 2.71 4.36
C HIS A 21 -9.65 2.61 3.56
N ILE A 22 -10.07 1.40 3.16
CA ILE A 22 -11.18 1.21 2.23
C ILE A 22 -12.52 1.34 2.94
N LEU A 23 -12.80 0.51 3.95
CA LEU A 23 -14.11 0.48 4.64
C LEU A 23 -14.53 1.83 5.23
N PRO A 24 -13.65 2.63 5.88
CA PRO A 24 -14.06 3.90 6.47
C PRO A 24 -14.59 4.91 5.45
N GLN A 25 -14.16 4.84 4.20
CA GLN A 25 -14.54 5.81 3.17
C GLN A 25 -15.50 5.23 2.13
N LEU A 26 -15.39 3.93 1.81
CA LEU A 26 -16.17 3.30 0.74
C LEU A 26 -17.19 2.27 1.25
N GLY A 27 -17.09 1.83 2.51
CA GLY A 27 -17.88 0.71 3.03
C GLY A 27 -19.36 1.00 3.23
N HIS A 28 -19.78 2.26 3.17
CA HIS A 28 -21.19 2.67 3.28
C HIS A 28 -21.90 2.82 1.93
N TYR A 29 -21.17 2.76 0.82
CA TYR A 29 -21.76 2.80 -0.52
C TYR A 29 -22.22 1.40 -0.96
N ASP A 30 -23.36 1.33 -1.64
CA ASP A 30 -23.69 0.14 -2.41
C ASP A 30 -22.68 -0.02 -3.55
N LEU A 31 -22.33 -1.27 -3.90
CA LEU A 31 -21.38 -1.55 -4.97
C LEU A 31 -21.79 -0.94 -6.33
N ASN A 32 -23.11 -0.78 -6.58
CA ASN A 32 -23.63 -0.15 -7.80
C ASN A 32 -23.61 1.39 -7.76
N GLN A 33 -23.40 2.00 -6.60
CA GLN A 33 -23.21 3.44 -6.46
C GLN A 33 -21.77 3.86 -6.72
N LEU A 34 -20.83 2.92 -6.60
CA LEU A 34 -19.42 3.15 -6.92
C LEU A 34 -19.27 3.49 -8.41
N ASN A 35 -18.59 4.60 -8.67
CA ASN A 35 -18.31 5.08 -10.01
C ASN A 35 -16.85 5.55 -10.11
N PRO A 36 -16.30 5.69 -11.33
CA PRO A 36 -14.91 6.08 -11.51
C PRO A 36 -14.53 7.39 -10.83
N TYR A 37 -15.43 8.37 -10.77
CA TYR A 37 -15.16 9.68 -10.18
C TYR A 37 -14.98 9.57 -8.65
N LEU A 38 -15.90 8.89 -7.97
CA LEU A 38 -15.84 8.65 -6.52
C LEU A 38 -14.58 7.88 -6.14
N LEU A 39 -14.24 6.85 -6.92
CA LEU A 39 -13.05 6.04 -6.70
C LEU A 39 -11.76 6.81 -6.99
N GLN A 40 -11.73 7.65 -8.02
CA GLN A 40 -10.57 8.50 -8.33
C GLN A 40 -10.37 9.58 -7.27
N ASP A 41 -11.45 10.17 -6.75
CA ASP A 41 -11.41 11.14 -5.66
C ASP A 41 -10.86 10.48 -4.37
N PHE A 42 -11.35 9.29 -4.02
CA PHE A 42 -10.79 8.49 -2.92
C PHE A 42 -9.28 8.28 -3.07
N ILE A 43 -8.80 7.92 -4.27
CA ILE A 43 -7.36 7.73 -4.53
C ILE A 43 -6.60 9.05 -4.35
N ASN A 44 -7.14 10.16 -4.84
CA ASN A 44 -6.52 11.48 -4.72
C ASN A 44 -6.42 11.91 -3.25
N GLN A 45 -7.50 11.75 -2.47
CA GLN A 45 -7.50 12.03 -1.03
C GLN A 45 -6.44 11.20 -0.29
N LYS A 46 -6.27 9.92 -0.66
CA LYS A 46 -5.21 9.08 -0.08
C LYS A 46 -3.81 9.49 -0.53
N ALA A 47 -3.67 10.05 -1.72
CA ALA A 47 -2.40 10.58 -2.22
C ALA A 47 -1.98 11.88 -1.53
N THR A 48 -2.92 12.70 -1.05
CA THR A 48 -2.61 13.98 -0.38
C THR A 48 -2.60 13.86 1.14
N ASN A 49 -3.53 13.08 1.72
CA ASN A 49 -3.80 13.04 3.17
C ASN A 49 -4.05 11.60 3.68
N GLY A 50 -3.50 10.59 3.02
CA GLY A 50 -3.85 9.19 3.32
C GLY A 50 -3.13 8.54 4.51
N ASN A 51 -2.12 9.17 5.10
CA ASN A 51 -1.44 8.64 6.28
C ASN A 51 -2.29 8.88 7.53
N ILE A 52 -2.82 7.79 8.10
CA ILE A 52 -3.73 7.81 9.25
C ILE A 52 -3.06 8.40 10.50
N LYS A 53 -1.73 8.28 10.65
CA LYS A 53 -1.02 8.73 11.85
C LYS A 53 -0.58 10.19 11.78
N THR A 54 -0.22 10.68 10.60
CA THR A 54 0.43 11.99 10.43
C THR A 54 -0.36 12.96 9.56
N ALA A 55 -1.50 12.53 9.01
CA ALA A 55 -2.29 13.25 8.00
C ALA A 55 -1.50 13.66 6.73
N GLN A 56 -0.33 13.05 6.52
CA GLN A 56 0.53 13.27 5.35
C GLN A 56 0.14 12.38 4.16
N PRO A 57 0.68 12.64 2.95
CA PRO A 57 0.59 11.74 1.81
C PRO A 57 1.01 10.29 2.14
N LEU A 58 0.29 9.31 1.57
CA LEU A 58 0.82 7.94 1.51
C LEU A 58 2.07 7.90 0.62
N SER A 59 2.98 6.98 0.93
CA SER A 59 4.08 6.68 0.01
C SER A 59 3.55 6.12 -1.31
N SER A 60 4.26 6.35 -2.42
CA SER A 60 3.85 5.86 -3.75
C SER A 60 3.60 4.35 -3.75
N ASN A 61 4.45 3.57 -3.07
CA ASN A 61 4.30 2.12 -2.96
C ASN A 61 3.04 1.73 -2.15
N THR A 62 2.78 2.40 -1.03
CA THR A 62 1.57 2.15 -0.24
C THR A 62 0.31 2.47 -1.04
N LEU A 63 0.31 3.58 -1.78
CA LEU A 63 -0.81 3.97 -2.64
C LEU A 63 -1.03 2.97 -3.78
N LEU A 64 0.05 2.48 -4.41
CA LEU A 64 0.00 1.41 -5.42
C LEU A 64 -0.67 0.15 -4.87
N ILE A 65 -0.27 -0.29 -3.68
CA ILE A 65 -0.86 -1.47 -3.04
C ILE A 65 -2.35 -1.24 -2.75
N LEU A 66 -2.73 -0.06 -2.24
CA LEU A 66 -4.13 0.27 -1.99
C LEU A 66 -4.97 0.19 -3.28
N VAL A 67 -4.50 0.82 -4.36
CA VAL A 67 -5.20 0.83 -5.65
C VAL A 67 -5.24 -0.56 -6.26
N SER A 68 -4.18 -1.36 -6.10
CA SER A 68 -4.15 -2.76 -6.57
C SER A 68 -5.22 -3.61 -5.87
N ILE A 69 -5.31 -3.53 -4.53
CA ILE A 69 -6.33 -4.24 -3.75
C ILE A 69 -7.73 -3.80 -4.19
N LEU A 70 -7.95 -2.50 -4.36
CA LEU A 70 -9.23 -1.94 -4.78
C LEU A 70 -9.63 -2.43 -6.18
N LYS A 71 -8.74 -2.32 -7.17
CA LYS A 71 -8.98 -2.79 -8.54
C LYS A 71 -9.27 -4.28 -8.57
N GLN A 72 -8.49 -5.10 -7.87
CA GLN A 72 -8.68 -6.55 -7.84
C GLN A 72 -10.03 -6.93 -7.23
N SER A 73 -10.43 -6.24 -6.15
CA SER A 73 -11.71 -6.48 -5.48
C SER A 73 -12.91 -6.11 -6.38
N LEU A 74 -12.86 -4.95 -7.03
CA LEU A 74 -13.90 -4.49 -7.94
C LEU A 74 -13.96 -5.32 -9.23
N HIS A 75 -12.81 -5.78 -9.73
CA HIS A 75 -12.76 -6.69 -10.87
C HIS A 75 -13.45 -8.01 -10.56
N LEU A 76 -13.20 -8.60 -9.39
CA LEU A 76 -13.91 -9.80 -8.95
C LEU A 76 -15.41 -9.54 -8.81
N ALA A 77 -15.81 -8.42 -8.21
CA ALA A 77 -17.22 -8.06 -8.08
C ALA A 77 -17.91 -7.90 -9.46
N PHE A 78 -17.21 -7.37 -10.45
CA PHE A 78 -17.69 -7.29 -11.83
C PHE A 78 -17.81 -8.68 -12.49
N LEU A 79 -16.79 -9.54 -12.35
CA LEU A 79 -16.82 -10.91 -12.90
C LEU A 79 -17.96 -11.75 -12.31
N PHE A 80 -18.23 -11.60 -11.01
CA PHE A 80 -19.35 -12.25 -10.33
C PHE A 80 -20.69 -11.53 -10.53
N LYS A 81 -20.76 -10.52 -11.40
CA LYS A 81 -21.97 -9.76 -11.74
C LYS A 81 -22.63 -9.05 -10.54
N HIS A 82 -21.88 -8.77 -9.48
CA HIS A 82 -22.34 -7.91 -8.37
C HIS A 82 -22.36 -6.43 -8.77
N ILE A 83 -21.53 -6.04 -9.74
CA ILE A 83 -21.51 -4.70 -10.33
C ILE A 83 -21.78 -4.82 -11.82
N LYS A 84 -22.67 -3.99 -12.34
CA LYS A 84 -23.09 -4.02 -13.76
C LYS A 84 -22.16 -3.24 -14.69
N LYS A 85 -21.42 -2.27 -14.15
CA LYS A 85 -20.58 -1.34 -14.91
C LYS A 85 -19.14 -1.42 -14.42
N ASP A 86 -18.20 -1.35 -15.35
CA ASP A 86 -16.79 -1.19 -14.99
C ASP A 86 -16.55 0.22 -14.42
N CYS A 87 -16.10 0.28 -13.17
CA CYS A 87 -15.76 1.51 -12.48
C CYS A 87 -14.26 1.62 -12.11
N PHE A 88 -13.45 0.60 -12.41
CA PHE A 88 -12.09 0.47 -11.86
C PHE A 88 -10.97 0.56 -12.91
N SER A 89 -11.25 0.28 -14.19
CA SER A 89 -10.21 0.26 -15.23
C SER A 89 -9.53 1.61 -15.44
N PHE A 90 -10.27 2.71 -15.32
CA PHE A 90 -9.78 4.07 -15.57
C PHE A 90 -9.05 4.72 -14.40
N LEU A 91 -8.94 4.05 -13.25
CA LEU A 91 -8.32 4.64 -12.06
C LEU A 91 -6.82 4.84 -12.28
N LYS A 92 -6.36 6.08 -12.07
CA LYS A 92 -4.97 6.52 -12.24
C LYS A 92 -4.36 6.94 -10.91
N ILE A 93 -3.07 6.67 -10.77
CA ILE A 93 -2.26 7.16 -9.65
C ILE A 93 -1.48 8.36 -10.16
N GLN A 94 -1.56 9.48 -9.45
CA GLN A 94 -0.68 10.61 -9.72
C GLN A 94 0.76 10.19 -9.41
N LYS A 95 1.64 10.19 -10.43
CA LYS A 95 3.05 9.83 -10.24
C LYS A 95 3.68 10.89 -9.34
N LYS A 96 4.09 10.48 -8.13
CA LYS A 96 4.98 11.27 -7.28
C LYS A 96 6.41 10.79 -7.50
N SER A 97 7.37 11.71 -7.56
CA SER A 97 8.78 11.39 -7.73
C SER A 97 9.23 10.34 -6.72
N GLU A 98 9.90 9.30 -7.20
CA GLU A 98 10.47 8.28 -6.34
C GLU A 98 11.55 8.92 -5.48
N LYS A 99 11.49 8.68 -4.16
CA LYS A 99 12.62 9.02 -3.29
C LYS A 99 13.74 8.06 -3.65
N THR A 100 14.88 8.59 -4.07
CA THR A 100 16.08 7.80 -4.30
C THR A 100 16.48 7.13 -3.00
N MET A 101 16.66 5.80 -3.03
CA MET A 101 17.20 5.05 -1.90
C MET A 101 18.66 5.46 -1.75
N GLN A 102 19.00 6.08 -0.62
CA GLN A 102 20.39 6.35 -0.30
C GLN A 102 21.05 5.03 0.11
N VAL A 103 22.08 4.63 -0.64
CA VAL A 103 22.93 3.49 -0.32
C VAL A 103 24.13 4.04 0.46
N PHE A 104 24.56 3.32 1.51
CA PHE A 104 25.75 3.72 2.24
C PHE A 104 26.97 3.71 1.32
N SER A 105 27.79 4.74 1.42
CA SER A 105 29.15 4.73 0.87
C SER A 105 30.03 3.77 1.67
N LEU A 106 31.14 3.33 1.06
CA LEU A 106 32.10 2.42 1.69
C LEU A 106 32.72 3.02 2.97
N GLU A 107 32.84 4.35 3.04
CA GLU A 107 33.32 5.06 4.23
C GLU A 107 32.28 5.05 5.36
N GLU A 108 31.00 5.29 5.05
CA GLU A 108 29.90 5.23 6.01
C GLU A 108 29.70 3.80 6.52
N GLN A 109 29.81 2.80 5.65
CA GLN A 109 29.77 1.40 6.02
C GLN A 109 30.92 1.07 6.99
N LYS A 110 32.17 1.42 6.67
CA LYS A 110 33.31 1.18 7.57
C LYS A 110 33.18 1.89 8.91
N LYS A 111 32.62 3.10 8.92
CA LYS A 111 32.34 3.86 10.15
C LYS A 111 31.28 3.16 11.00
N LEU A 112 30.20 2.68 10.37
CA LEU A 112 29.15 1.90 11.02
C LEU A 112 29.68 0.57 11.56
N GLU A 113 30.46 -0.18 10.78
CA GLU A 113 31.09 -1.43 11.20
C GLU A 113 31.99 -1.23 12.40
N LYS A 114 32.87 -0.22 12.37
CA LYS A 114 33.75 0.10 13.50
C LYS A 114 32.97 0.47 14.75
N TYR A 115 31.91 1.27 14.60
CA TYR A 115 31.02 1.63 15.70
C TYR A 115 30.33 0.39 16.30
N CYS A 116 29.74 -0.47 15.47
CA CYS A 116 29.08 -1.71 15.91
C CYS A 116 30.06 -2.69 16.60
N LEU A 117 31.29 -2.82 16.08
CA LEU A 117 32.31 -3.68 16.68
C LEU A 117 32.82 -3.14 18.03
N SER A 118 32.92 -1.81 18.17
CA SER A 118 33.32 -1.18 19.44
C SER A 118 32.26 -1.29 20.54
N LYS A 119 30.98 -1.32 20.17
CA LYS A 119 29.86 -1.60 21.09
C LYS A 119 29.53 -3.08 21.05
N LYS A 120 30.47 -3.89 21.52
CA LYS A 120 30.36 -5.35 21.68
C LYS A 120 29.16 -5.68 22.58
N ASN A 121 27.95 -5.74 22.02
CA ASN A 121 26.78 -6.49 22.49
C ASN A 121 25.61 -6.38 21.50
N GLN A 122 25.28 -7.54 20.93
CA GLN A 122 24.02 -7.92 20.28
C GLN A 122 23.77 -7.43 18.84
N ILE A 123 24.29 -8.22 17.91
CA ILE A 123 23.61 -8.85 16.74
C ILE A 123 24.62 -8.87 15.60
N ILE A 124 25.21 -10.04 15.40
CA ILE A 124 26.05 -10.36 14.26
C ILE A 124 25.25 -10.03 13.00
N LEU A 125 25.81 -9.15 12.18
CA LEU A 125 25.36 -8.79 10.84
C LEU A 125 25.33 -10.05 9.97
N ALA A 126 24.26 -10.84 10.04
CA ALA A 126 23.86 -11.69 8.94
C ALA A 126 23.21 -10.76 7.91
N PHE A 127 23.88 -10.49 6.78
CA PHE A 127 23.34 -10.28 5.44
C PHE A 127 24.45 -9.69 4.55
N PHE A 128 25.12 -10.56 3.80
CA PHE A 128 25.31 -10.34 2.37
C PHE A 128 24.01 -10.75 1.66
#